data_AF-A0A6U0ECG2-F1
#
_entry.id   AF-A0A6U0ECG2-F1
#
_cell.length_a   1.000
_cell.length_b   1.000
_cell.length_c   1.000
_cell.angle_alpha   90.00
_cell.angle_beta   90.00
_cell.angle_gamma   90.00
#
_symmetry.space_group_name_H-M   'P 1'
#
loop_
_entity.id
_entity.type
_entity.pdbx_description
1 polymer ?
#
loop_
_entity_poly.entity_id
_entity_poly.type
_entity_poly.pdbx_seq_one_letter_code
_entity_poly.pdbx_strand_id
1 'polypeptide(L)'
;MHVDNLEVAINAHLPDILRRADLEKSTVKTLQKELESKLLMSLDTKKNYIRDQIEMYLKHGARHAFADSGEAPEQHGGAGKRGKAPRKRTVEKKKKSGRGKTKEVQDPTKPKGPKGPYMCFVGVRRPRLKQEKPTLSFPDISRQLGLEWRSMNAETKAKYVKMSEKDKTRYKNELEKYVPLNDHEMEKLREKQRERKAAGGLQVMYKCSPELAAFFNDGTVQINRKELTTRIWAYFKEKGLLDDSNRRYVFADAKLAAFLGMQAGDRFLAFTIQRFLKPHLHPL
;
A
#
# COMPACT_ATOMS: atom_id res chain seq x y z
N MET A 1 -25.20 12.13 -6.94
CA MET A 1 -26.07 11.07 -7.46
C MET A 1 -25.32 9.91 -8.14
N HIS A 2 -24.06 9.58 -7.76
CA HIS A 2 -23.32 8.42 -8.33
C HIS A 2 -22.59 7.61 -7.25
N VAL A 3 -22.64 8.04 -5.98
CA VAL A 3 -21.92 7.40 -4.87
C VAL A 3 -22.84 6.44 -4.13
N ASP A 4 -24.11 6.83 -4.04
CA ASP A 4 -25.16 6.22 -3.21
C ASP A 4 -25.63 4.89 -3.81
N ASN A 5 -25.79 4.84 -5.13
CA ASN A 5 -26.17 3.63 -5.89
C ASN A 5 -25.11 2.50 -5.75
N LEU A 6 -23.83 2.85 -5.59
CA LEU A 6 -22.77 1.85 -5.42
C LEU A 6 -22.84 1.16 -4.05
N GLU A 7 -23.21 1.89 -2.99
CA GLU A 7 -23.35 1.33 -1.65
C GLU A 7 -24.62 0.48 -1.52
N VAL A 8 -25.72 0.92 -2.12
CA VAL A 8 -26.95 0.11 -2.24
C VAL A 8 -26.68 -1.21 -2.97
N ALA A 9 -25.99 -1.18 -4.12
CA ALA A 9 -25.63 -2.38 -4.87
C ALA A 9 -24.66 -3.31 -4.12
N ILE A 10 -23.72 -2.75 -3.34
CA ILE A 10 -22.86 -3.53 -2.43
C ILE A 10 -23.72 -4.23 -1.37
N ASN A 11 -24.59 -3.49 -0.68
CA ASN A 11 -25.38 -4.01 0.44
C ASN A 11 -26.40 -5.08 -0.01
N ALA A 12 -26.97 -4.95 -1.21
CA ALA A 12 -27.91 -5.92 -1.76
C ALA A 12 -27.25 -7.29 -2.08
N HIS A 13 -25.96 -7.32 -2.46
CA HIS A 13 -25.31 -8.53 -2.98
C HIS A 13 -24.17 -9.08 -2.14
N LEU A 14 -23.55 -8.27 -1.27
CA LEU A 14 -22.50 -8.71 -0.36
C LEU A 14 -22.99 -9.82 0.62
N PRO A 15 -24.20 -9.79 1.21
CA PRO A 15 -24.65 -10.83 2.13
C PRO A 15 -24.72 -12.22 1.49
N ASP A 16 -25.17 -12.31 0.24
CA ASP A 16 -25.21 -13.55 -0.52
C ASP A 16 -23.82 -14.12 -0.82
N ILE A 17 -22.85 -13.25 -1.07
CA ILE A 17 -21.46 -13.64 -1.29
C ILE A 17 -20.86 -14.12 0.05
N LEU A 18 -21.07 -13.39 1.14
CA LEU A 18 -20.57 -13.78 2.47
C LEU A 18 -21.23 -15.05 3.03
N ARG A 19 -22.45 -15.37 2.62
CA ARG A 19 -23.12 -16.65 2.97
C ARG A 19 -22.57 -17.85 2.20
N ARG A 20 -22.01 -17.65 1.01
CA ARG A 20 -21.50 -18.71 0.12
C ARG A 20 -19.99 -18.87 0.15
N ALA A 21 -19.27 -17.79 0.47
CA ALA A 21 -17.82 -17.78 0.52
C ALA A 21 -17.30 -18.47 1.78
N ASP A 22 -16.20 -19.21 1.61
CA ASP A 22 -15.37 -19.67 2.72
C ASP A 22 -14.71 -18.44 3.38
N LEU A 23 -15.28 -17.97 4.49
CA LEU A 23 -14.86 -16.73 5.17
C LEU A 23 -13.47 -16.82 5.81
N GLU A 24 -12.96 -18.03 6.08
CA GLU A 24 -11.61 -18.24 6.61
C GLU A 24 -10.54 -18.08 5.54
N LYS A 25 -10.84 -18.49 4.30
CA LYS A 25 -9.90 -18.43 3.15
C LYS A 25 -10.11 -17.19 2.28
N SER A 26 -11.27 -16.55 2.36
CA SER A 26 -11.62 -15.39 1.54
C SER A 26 -11.01 -14.09 2.05
N THR A 27 -10.29 -13.40 1.17
CA THR A 27 -9.77 -12.05 1.46
C THR A 27 -10.77 -10.99 1.01
N VAL A 28 -10.74 -9.80 1.63
CA VAL A 28 -11.50 -8.62 1.15
C VAL A 28 -11.33 -8.37 -0.35
N LYS A 29 -10.16 -8.69 -0.92
CA LYS A 29 -9.88 -8.52 -2.35
C LYS A 29 -10.50 -9.61 -3.25
N THR A 30 -10.66 -10.85 -2.75
CA THR A 30 -11.36 -11.89 -3.50
C THR A 30 -12.86 -11.64 -3.44
N LEU A 31 -13.40 -11.28 -2.27
CA LEU A 31 -14.80 -10.87 -2.09
C LEU A 31 -15.15 -9.62 -2.91
N GLN A 32 -14.27 -8.60 -2.94
CA GLN A 32 -14.41 -7.44 -3.82
C GLN A 32 -14.48 -7.87 -5.29
N LYS A 33 -13.55 -8.73 -5.76
CA LYS A 33 -13.54 -9.20 -7.15
C LYS A 33 -14.79 -9.99 -7.54
N GLU A 34 -15.31 -10.80 -6.62
CA GLU A 34 -16.52 -11.59 -6.82
C GLU A 34 -17.75 -10.69 -6.92
N LEU A 35 -17.84 -9.68 -6.05
CA LEU A 35 -18.88 -8.65 -6.08
C LEU A 35 -18.76 -7.77 -7.35
N GLU A 36 -17.55 -7.38 -7.76
CA GLU A 36 -17.27 -6.69 -9.04
C GLU A 36 -17.69 -7.55 -10.25
N SER A 37 -17.47 -8.87 -10.20
CA SER A 37 -17.89 -9.80 -11.25
C SER A 37 -19.41 -10.00 -11.31
N LYS A 38 -20.08 -9.98 -10.16
CA LYS A 38 -21.55 -10.10 -10.06
C LYS A 38 -22.27 -8.82 -10.48
N LEU A 39 -21.67 -7.66 -10.21
CA LEU A 39 -22.21 -6.32 -10.54
C LEU A 39 -21.71 -5.75 -11.88
N LEU A 40 -20.76 -6.42 -12.57
CA LEU A 40 -20.13 -5.98 -13.82
C LEU A 40 -19.51 -4.57 -13.76
N MET A 41 -19.07 -4.13 -12.57
CA MET A 41 -18.53 -2.80 -12.30
C MET A 41 -17.34 -2.86 -11.35
N SER A 42 -16.43 -1.87 -11.41
CA SER A 42 -15.28 -1.77 -10.49
C SER A 42 -15.67 -1.06 -9.20
N LEU A 43 -15.24 -1.62 -8.06
CA LEU A 43 -15.52 -1.14 -6.71
C LEU A 43 -14.25 -0.65 -5.98
N ASP A 44 -13.15 -0.41 -6.73
CA ASP A 44 -11.85 0.02 -6.20
C ASP A 44 -11.91 1.28 -5.29
N THR A 45 -12.93 2.12 -5.48
CA THR A 45 -13.21 3.32 -4.68
C THR A 45 -13.88 3.02 -3.33
N LYS A 46 -14.58 1.88 -3.19
CA LYS A 46 -15.34 1.46 -1.99
C LYS A 46 -14.71 0.30 -1.21
N LYS A 47 -13.46 -0.07 -1.52
CA LYS A 47 -12.66 -1.11 -0.81
C LYS A 47 -12.57 -1.00 0.72
N ASN A 48 -12.84 0.18 1.30
CA ASN A 48 -12.88 0.38 2.75
C ASN A 48 -14.28 0.05 3.26
N TYR A 49 -15.31 0.68 2.71
CA TYR A 49 -16.71 0.33 2.95
C TYR A 49 -16.97 -1.18 2.89
N ILE A 50 -16.48 -1.88 1.85
CA ILE A 50 -16.59 -3.33 1.73
C ILE A 50 -15.90 -4.08 2.88
N ARG A 51 -14.73 -3.61 3.35
CA ARG A 51 -14.07 -4.19 4.54
C ARG A 51 -14.91 -3.98 5.79
N ASP A 52 -15.38 -2.75 6.00
CA ASP A 52 -16.07 -2.34 7.21
C ASP A 52 -17.42 -3.11 7.32
N GLN A 53 -18.12 -3.32 6.20
CA GLN A 53 -19.31 -4.17 6.10
C GLN A 53 -19.02 -5.66 6.35
N ILE A 54 -17.89 -6.19 5.86
CA ILE A 54 -17.46 -7.58 6.16
C ILE A 54 -17.17 -7.75 7.65
N GLU A 55 -16.44 -6.80 8.25
CA GLU A 55 -16.11 -6.83 9.68
C GLU A 55 -17.38 -6.72 10.56
N MET A 56 -18.36 -5.90 10.15
CA MET A 56 -19.67 -5.80 10.81
C MET A 56 -20.47 -7.10 10.71
N TYR A 57 -20.53 -7.73 9.54
CA TYR A 57 -21.20 -9.03 9.32
C TYR A 57 -20.56 -10.15 10.15
N LEU A 58 -19.22 -10.21 10.23
CA LEU A 58 -18.50 -11.19 11.05
C LEU A 58 -18.73 -10.97 12.56
N LYS A 59 -18.91 -9.73 13.01
CA LYS A 59 -19.06 -9.39 14.43
C LYS A 59 -20.49 -9.60 14.97
N HIS A 60 -21.51 -9.36 14.15
CA HIS A 60 -22.93 -9.39 14.59
C HIS A 60 -23.79 -10.47 13.92
N GLY A 61 -23.25 -11.17 12.92
CA GLY A 61 -24.00 -12.11 12.09
C GLY A 61 -25.06 -11.41 11.22
N ALA A 62 -25.75 -12.20 10.40
CA ALA A 62 -26.70 -11.68 9.41
C ALA A 62 -27.96 -11.00 9.98
N ARG A 63 -28.17 -11.02 11.31
CA ARG A 63 -29.41 -10.54 11.95
C ARG A 63 -29.45 -9.05 12.29
N HIS A 64 -28.32 -8.34 12.27
CA HIS A 64 -28.26 -6.92 12.67
C HIS A 64 -27.64 -5.97 11.63
N ALA A 65 -27.19 -6.47 10.48
CA ALA A 65 -26.45 -5.64 9.52
C ALA A 65 -27.34 -4.69 8.69
N PHE A 66 -28.66 -4.94 8.60
CA PHE A 66 -29.58 -4.22 7.73
C PHE A 66 -30.96 -4.05 8.40
N ALA A 67 -31.04 -3.14 9.37
CA ALA A 67 -32.31 -2.66 9.92
C ALA A 67 -32.53 -1.21 9.48
N ASP A 68 -33.70 -0.97 8.88
CA ASP A 68 -34.25 0.32 8.44
C ASP A 68 -33.52 1.01 7.27
N SER A 69 -34.17 1.50 6.21
CA SER A 69 -35.61 1.63 5.93
C SER A 69 -35.95 1.13 4.53
N GLY A 70 -37.19 0.68 4.33
CA GLY A 70 -37.70 0.27 3.03
C GLY A 70 -38.92 1.06 2.63
N GLU A 71 -38.97 1.51 1.38
CA GLU A 71 -40.22 1.60 0.63
C GLU A 71 -39.93 1.54 -0.88
N ALA A 72 -40.70 0.72 -1.59
CA ALA A 72 -40.84 0.69 -3.05
C ALA A 72 -42.33 0.95 -3.33
N PRO A 73 -42.72 1.62 -4.44
CA PRO A 73 -42.62 1.07 -5.79
C PRO A 73 -42.09 2.14 -6.80
N GLU A 74 -42.27 2.14 -8.13
CA GLU A 74 -42.94 1.24 -9.09
C GLU A 74 -42.12 1.23 -10.42
N GLN A 75 -42.60 0.55 -11.45
CA GLN A 75 -41.97 0.36 -12.76
C GLN A 75 -42.13 1.57 -13.69
N HIS A 76 -41.17 1.75 -14.61
CA HIS A 76 -41.50 2.02 -16.02
C HIS A 76 -40.32 1.71 -16.96
N GLY A 77 -40.61 1.06 -18.09
CA GLY A 77 -39.60 0.67 -19.08
C GLY A 77 -39.27 1.78 -20.09
N GLY A 78 -38.09 1.67 -20.73
CA GLY A 78 -37.67 2.59 -21.81
C GLY A 78 -36.41 2.12 -22.54
N ALA A 79 -36.56 1.54 -23.72
CA ALA A 79 -35.44 1.10 -24.56
C ALA A 79 -34.87 2.24 -25.42
N GLY A 80 -33.53 2.36 -25.53
CA GLY A 80 -32.89 3.42 -26.32
C GLY A 80 -31.43 3.14 -26.70
N LYS A 81 -31.18 2.77 -27.96
CA LYS A 81 -29.86 2.36 -28.50
C LYS A 81 -28.86 3.52 -28.67
N ARG A 82 -27.57 3.20 -28.50
CA ARG A 82 -26.36 3.56 -29.31
C ARG A 82 -25.15 3.76 -28.38
N GLY A 83 -24.00 3.09 -28.48
CA GLY A 83 -23.46 2.26 -29.56
C GLY A 83 -22.29 2.96 -30.26
N LYS A 84 -21.06 2.79 -29.76
CA LYS A 84 -19.81 3.05 -30.51
C LYS A 84 -18.65 2.18 -29.99
N ALA A 85 -17.96 1.53 -30.93
CA ALA A 85 -17.03 0.43 -30.72
C ALA A 85 -15.61 0.86 -30.24
N PRO A 86 -14.81 -0.05 -29.65
CA PRO A 86 -13.53 0.30 -29.05
C PRO A 86 -12.40 0.45 -30.08
N ARG A 87 -11.68 1.58 -30.06
CA ARG A 87 -10.44 1.74 -30.82
C ARG A 87 -9.29 0.98 -30.14
N LYS A 88 -8.90 -0.16 -30.72
CA LYS A 88 -7.62 -0.83 -30.43
C LYS A 88 -6.47 0.15 -30.68
N ARG A 89 -5.70 0.52 -29.64
CA ARG A 89 -4.29 0.90 -29.81
C ARG A 89 -3.44 -0.30 -29.45
N THR A 90 -2.82 -0.88 -30.46
CA THR A 90 -1.69 -1.79 -30.30
C THR A 90 -0.57 -1.04 -29.59
N VAL A 91 -0.34 -1.39 -28.33
CA VAL A 91 0.87 -1.03 -27.59
C VAL A 91 1.51 -2.34 -27.17
N GLU A 92 2.67 -2.62 -27.73
CA GLU A 92 3.46 -3.80 -27.38
C GLU A 92 3.63 -3.87 -25.86
N LYS A 93 3.32 -5.03 -25.27
CA LYS A 93 3.52 -5.26 -23.84
C LYS A 93 5.01 -5.36 -23.54
N LYS A 94 5.69 -4.22 -23.43
CA LYS A 94 7.01 -4.13 -22.79
C LYS A 94 6.85 -4.69 -21.38
N LYS A 95 7.38 -5.90 -21.14
CA LYS A 95 7.17 -6.69 -19.91
C LYS A 95 7.40 -5.78 -18.69
N LYS A 96 6.36 -5.57 -17.87
CA LYS A 96 6.52 -4.94 -16.55
C LYS A 96 7.42 -5.88 -15.73
N SER A 97 8.68 -5.51 -15.56
CA SER A 97 9.62 -6.28 -14.76
C SER A 97 9.09 -6.40 -13.33
N GLY A 98 9.20 -7.61 -12.79
CA GLY A 98 8.58 -7.97 -11.52
C GLY A 98 9.03 -7.07 -10.36
N ARG A 99 8.07 -6.76 -9.49
CA ARG A 99 8.23 -6.13 -8.18
C ARG A 99 9.10 -7.02 -7.28
N GLY A 100 10.41 -6.99 -7.50
CA GLY A 100 11.35 -7.89 -6.81
C GLY A 100 12.78 -7.94 -7.35
N LYS A 101 13.07 -7.50 -8.60
CA LYS A 101 14.48 -7.37 -9.03
C LYS A 101 15.19 -6.33 -8.17
N THR A 102 16.24 -6.76 -7.47
CA THR A 102 17.22 -5.89 -6.80
C THR A 102 17.62 -4.80 -7.78
N LYS A 103 17.45 -3.52 -7.41
CA LYS A 103 17.88 -2.42 -8.28
C LYS A 103 19.39 -2.54 -8.47
N GLU A 104 19.78 -2.76 -9.72
CA GLU A 104 21.17 -2.70 -10.15
C GLU A 104 21.76 -1.33 -9.77
N VAL A 105 23.04 -1.33 -9.42
CA VAL A 105 23.75 -0.11 -9.02
C VAL A 105 23.94 0.73 -10.27
N GLN A 106 23.21 1.83 -10.35
CA GLN A 106 23.32 2.79 -11.44
C GLN A 106 24.32 3.88 -11.09
N ASP A 107 25.09 4.31 -12.08
CA ASP A 107 26.00 5.44 -12.00
C ASP A 107 25.26 6.71 -11.52
N PRO A 108 25.69 7.36 -10.41
CA PRO A 108 25.10 8.58 -9.88
C PRO A 108 25.34 9.82 -10.75
N THR A 109 26.40 9.82 -11.55
CA THR A 109 26.77 10.92 -12.45
C THR A 109 25.96 10.90 -13.75
N LYS A 110 25.33 9.75 -14.06
CA LYS A 110 24.45 9.60 -15.22
C LYS A 110 23.30 10.63 -15.21
N PRO A 111 23.17 11.45 -16.26
CA PRO A 111 22.09 12.42 -16.38
C PRO A 111 20.71 11.81 -16.17
N LYS A 112 19.86 12.50 -15.41
CA LYS A 112 18.48 12.07 -15.20
C LYS A 112 17.66 12.34 -16.45
N GLY A 113 17.05 11.28 -16.98
CA GLY A 113 16.22 11.29 -18.20
C GLY A 113 15.20 12.44 -18.25
N PRO A 114 14.86 12.92 -19.46
CA PRO A 114 14.15 14.17 -19.63
C PRO A 114 12.72 14.11 -19.11
N LYS A 115 12.28 15.19 -18.45
CA LYS A 115 10.92 15.31 -17.91
C LYS A 115 9.92 15.52 -19.05
N GLY A 116 8.94 14.62 -19.18
CA GLY A 116 7.79 14.84 -20.06
C GLY A 116 6.85 15.96 -19.55
N PRO A 117 5.93 16.48 -20.38
CA PRO A 117 5.08 17.64 -20.06
C PRO A 117 4.35 17.52 -18.70
N TYR A 118 3.78 16.34 -18.42
CA TYR A 118 3.11 16.07 -17.14
C TYR A 118 4.06 16.18 -15.92
N MET A 119 5.32 15.75 -16.06
CA MET A 119 6.30 15.84 -14.97
C MET A 119 6.76 17.28 -14.72
N CYS A 120 6.82 18.11 -15.77
CA CYS A 120 7.01 19.55 -15.63
C CYS A 120 5.83 20.20 -14.88
N PHE A 121 4.59 19.85 -15.24
CA PHE A 121 3.40 20.31 -14.52
C PHE A 121 3.40 19.88 -13.04
N VAL A 122 3.62 18.60 -12.75
CA VAL A 122 3.69 18.08 -11.38
C VAL A 122 4.78 18.80 -10.57
N GLY A 123 5.94 19.09 -11.18
CA GLY A 123 7.01 19.86 -10.54
C GLY A 123 6.59 21.26 -10.08
N VAL A 124 5.74 21.95 -10.85
CA VAL A 124 5.26 23.31 -10.55
C VAL A 124 4.03 23.30 -9.63
N ARG A 125 3.07 22.39 -9.85
CA ARG A 125 1.78 22.39 -9.15
C ARG A 125 1.80 21.65 -7.81
N ARG A 126 2.59 20.57 -7.67
CA ARG A 126 2.71 19.82 -6.41
C ARG A 126 3.14 20.67 -5.20
N PRO A 127 4.17 21.55 -5.26
CA PRO A 127 4.53 22.38 -4.10
C PRO A 127 3.40 23.34 -3.73
N ARG A 128 2.73 23.96 -4.72
CA ARG A 128 1.57 24.84 -4.50
C ARG A 128 0.42 24.10 -3.82
N LEU A 129 0.05 22.92 -4.33
CA LEU A 129 -0.99 22.08 -3.69
C LEU A 129 -0.62 21.65 -2.26
N LYS A 130 0.67 21.42 -1.96
CA LYS A 130 1.11 21.11 -0.60
C LYS A 130 1.04 22.34 0.33
N GLN A 131 1.21 23.55 -0.20
CA GLN A 131 1.05 24.80 0.55
C GLN A 131 -0.43 25.14 0.75
N GLU A 132 -1.25 25.03 -0.30
CA GLU A 132 -2.72 25.23 -0.27
C GLU A 132 -3.43 24.20 0.63
N LYS A 133 -2.94 22.95 0.67
CA LYS A 133 -3.57 21.83 1.36
C LYS A 133 -2.53 20.96 2.10
N PRO A 134 -1.94 21.45 3.21
CA PRO A 134 -0.88 20.75 3.94
C PRO A 134 -1.35 19.45 4.61
N THR A 135 -2.67 19.31 4.84
CA THR A 135 -3.31 18.12 5.42
C THR A 135 -3.50 16.97 4.43
N LEU A 136 -3.41 17.21 3.12
CA LEU A 136 -3.60 16.15 2.13
C LEU A 136 -2.38 15.22 2.03
N SER A 137 -2.66 13.92 2.06
CA SER A 137 -1.63 12.90 1.87
C SER A 137 -1.11 12.88 0.43
N PHE A 138 0.12 12.43 0.24
CA PHE A 138 0.77 12.35 -1.08
C PHE A 138 -0.07 11.61 -2.16
N PRO A 139 -0.76 10.48 -1.86
CA PRO A 139 -1.63 9.81 -2.84
C PRO A 139 -2.77 10.70 -3.34
N ASP A 140 -3.31 11.57 -2.48
CA ASP A 140 -4.45 12.42 -2.79
C ASP A 140 -4.04 13.64 -3.61
N ILE A 141 -2.89 14.26 -3.25
CA ILE A 141 -2.23 15.27 -4.09
C ILE A 141 -1.91 14.68 -5.48
N SER A 142 -1.39 13.46 -5.53
CA SER A 142 -1.09 12.77 -6.81
C SER A 142 -2.36 12.51 -7.64
N ARG A 143 -3.48 12.13 -7.00
CA ARG A 143 -4.77 11.95 -7.68
C ARG A 143 -5.30 13.28 -8.22
N GLN A 144 -5.26 14.34 -7.42
CA GLN A 144 -5.70 15.68 -7.82
C GLN A 144 -4.89 16.19 -9.03
N LEU A 145 -3.56 16.08 -9.00
CA LEU A 145 -2.69 16.43 -10.14
C LEU A 145 -3.02 15.64 -11.41
N GLY A 146 -3.32 14.34 -11.27
CA GLY A 146 -3.72 13.50 -12.40
C GLY A 146 -5.05 13.90 -13.03
N LEU A 147 -6.01 14.39 -12.23
CA LEU A 147 -7.28 14.92 -12.69
C LEU A 147 -7.12 16.30 -13.34
N GLU A 148 -6.41 17.21 -12.68
CA GLU A 148 -6.11 18.57 -13.16
C GLU A 148 -5.38 18.54 -14.51
N TRP A 149 -4.39 17.65 -14.68
CA TRP A 149 -3.73 17.45 -15.98
C TRP A 149 -4.67 16.89 -17.06
N ARG A 150 -5.67 16.09 -16.69
CA ARG A 150 -6.65 15.59 -17.67
C ARG A 150 -7.59 16.71 -18.12
N SER A 151 -8.10 17.52 -17.20
CA SER A 151 -9.04 18.62 -17.49
C SER A 151 -8.42 19.86 -18.13
N MET A 152 -7.10 20.09 -18.00
CA MET A 152 -6.42 21.21 -18.68
C MET A 152 -6.63 21.24 -20.20
N ASN A 153 -6.82 22.43 -20.76
CA ASN A 153 -6.89 22.66 -22.21
C ASN A 153 -5.51 22.53 -22.89
N ALA A 154 -5.48 22.56 -24.23
CA ALA A 154 -4.27 22.41 -25.02
C ALA A 154 -3.26 23.56 -24.80
N GLU A 155 -3.73 24.79 -24.62
CA GLU A 155 -2.91 25.99 -24.42
C GLU A 155 -2.14 25.95 -23.09
N THR A 156 -2.85 25.63 -22.00
CA THR A 156 -2.23 25.48 -20.67
C THR A 156 -1.22 24.32 -20.69
N LYS A 157 -1.53 23.25 -21.42
CA LYS A 157 -0.59 22.14 -21.68
C LYS A 157 0.62 22.57 -22.51
N ALA A 158 0.47 23.46 -23.50
CA ALA A 158 1.54 23.92 -24.37
C ALA A 158 2.68 24.60 -23.58
N LYS A 159 2.38 25.32 -22.49
CA LYS A 159 3.38 25.84 -21.54
C LYS A 159 4.27 24.71 -20.99
N TYR A 160 3.69 23.59 -20.61
CA TYR A 160 4.41 22.44 -20.08
C TYR A 160 5.09 21.59 -21.16
N VAL A 161 4.58 21.61 -22.40
CA VAL A 161 5.27 21.05 -23.58
C VAL A 161 6.58 21.81 -23.81
N LYS A 162 6.54 23.15 -23.89
CA LYS A 162 7.75 23.99 -24.00
C LYS A 162 8.73 23.78 -22.85
N MET A 163 8.25 23.59 -21.62
CA MET A 163 9.11 23.22 -20.48
C MET A 163 9.77 21.84 -20.65
N SER A 164 9.03 20.85 -21.17
CA SER A 164 9.59 19.51 -21.43
C SER A 164 10.62 19.50 -22.57
N GLU A 165 10.45 20.37 -23.59
CA GLU A 165 11.41 20.54 -24.67
C GLU A 165 12.72 21.13 -24.17
N LYS A 166 12.66 22.16 -23.30
CA LYS A 166 13.85 22.67 -22.60
C LYS A 166 14.53 21.59 -21.74
N ASP A 167 13.77 20.72 -21.07
CA ASP A 167 14.35 19.62 -20.28
C ASP A 167 14.94 18.49 -21.16
N LYS A 168 14.42 18.27 -22.38
CA LYS A 168 15.06 17.41 -23.40
C LYS A 168 16.40 17.98 -23.85
N THR A 169 16.47 19.28 -24.15
CA THR A 169 17.74 19.94 -24.53
C THR A 169 18.74 19.90 -23.39
N ARG A 170 18.32 20.20 -22.15
CA ARG A 170 19.13 20.00 -20.94
C ARG A 170 19.70 18.59 -20.89
N TYR A 171 18.85 17.56 -21.02
CA TYR A 171 19.30 16.17 -20.96
C TYR A 171 20.26 15.81 -22.09
N LYS A 172 20.06 16.30 -23.33
CA LYS A 172 20.99 16.08 -24.44
C LYS A 172 22.36 16.68 -24.12
N ASN A 173 22.40 17.95 -23.69
CA ASN A 173 23.65 18.66 -23.39
C ASN A 173 24.37 18.07 -22.15
N GLU A 174 23.63 17.56 -21.16
CA GLU A 174 24.20 16.82 -20.03
C GLU A 174 24.76 15.44 -20.47
N LEU A 175 24.07 14.75 -21.38
CA LEU A 175 24.48 13.44 -21.89
C LEU A 175 25.70 13.52 -22.82
N GLU A 176 25.83 14.60 -23.60
CA GLU A 176 27.03 14.91 -24.40
C GLU A 176 28.26 15.18 -23.53
N LYS A 177 28.07 15.62 -22.28
CA LYS A 177 29.12 15.86 -21.28
C LYS A 177 29.30 14.71 -20.28
N TYR A 178 28.52 13.64 -20.41
CA TYR A 178 28.52 12.54 -19.46
C TYR A 178 29.63 11.54 -19.78
N VAL A 179 30.62 11.48 -18.88
CA VAL A 179 31.62 10.41 -18.84
C VAL A 179 31.10 9.34 -17.86
N PRO A 180 30.86 8.09 -18.30
CA PRO A 180 30.47 7.02 -17.40
C PRO A 180 31.62 6.64 -16.47
N LEU A 181 31.29 6.28 -15.22
CA LEU A 181 32.25 5.69 -14.28
C LEU A 181 32.86 4.40 -14.86
N ASN A 182 34.15 4.17 -14.60
CA ASN A 182 34.83 2.94 -14.99
C ASN A 182 34.42 1.74 -14.12
N ASP A 183 34.79 0.52 -14.52
CA ASP A 183 34.38 -0.71 -13.83
C ASP A 183 34.83 -0.76 -12.36
N HIS A 184 36.00 -0.23 -12.03
CA HIS A 184 36.52 -0.18 -10.66
C HIS A 184 35.76 0.84 -9.79
N GLU A 185 35.40 2.00 -10.34
CA GLU A 185 34.53 2.97 -9.66
C GLU A 185 33.11 2.42 -9.46
N MET A 186 32.59 1.70 -10.47
CA MET A 186 31.30 1.02 -10.39
C MET A 186 31.31 -0.12 -9.38
N GLU A 187 32.41 -0.87 -9.23
CA GLU A 187 32.53 -1.91 -8.21
C GLU A 187 32.65 -1.31 -6.80
N LYS A 188 33.42 -0.23 -6.59
CA LYS A 188 33.40 0.54 -5.33
C LYS A 188 31.99 1.01 -4.97
N LEU A 189 31.20 1.41 -5.96
CA LEU A 189 29.81 1.83 -5.74
C LEU A 189 28.88 0.65 -5.43
N ARG A 190 29.12 -0.52 -6.02
CA ARG A 190 28.41 -1.78 -5.69
C ARG A 190 28.76 -2.25 -4.30
N GLU A 191 30.04 -2.27 -3.93
CA GLU A 191 30.57 -2.58 -2.60
C GLU A 191 29.95 -1.67 -1.55
N LYS A 192 30.03 -0.36 -1.71
CA LYS A 192 29.35 0.61 -0.82
C LYS A 192 27.83 0.39 -0.71
N GLN A 193 27.19 -0.18 -1.75
CA GLN A 193 25.78 -0.57 -1.69
C GLN A 193 25.56 -1.96 -1.03
N ARG A 194 26.54 -2.87 -1.07
CA ARG A 194 26.55 -4.13 -0.30
C ARG A 194 26.76 -3.83 1.19
N GLU A 195 27.77 -3.03 1.54
CA GLU A 195 28.02 -2.54 2.90
C GLU A 195 26.78 -1.89 3.52
N ARG A 196 26.15 -0.93 2.81
CA ARG A 196 24.91 -0.28 3.30
C ARG A 196 23.71 -1.22 3.43
N LYS A 197 23.72 -2.39 2.78
CA LYS A 197 22.70 -3.44 2.94
C LYS A 197 23.05 -4.40 4.09
N ALA A 198 24.33 -4.71 4.28
CA ALA A 198 24.84 -5.48 5.41
C ALA A 198 24.64 -4.69 6.73
N ALA A 199 25.05 -3.43 6.77
CA ALA A 199 24.72 -2.46 7.81
C ALA A 199 23.24 -2.02 7.83
N GLY A 200 22.38 -2.65 7.03
CA GLY A 200 20.95 -2.40 7.04
C GLY A 200 20.34 -2.82 8.39
N GLY A 201 19.43 -2.01 8.94
CA GLY A 201 18.81 -2.15 10.28
C GLY A 201 17.98 -3.41 10.54
N LEU A 202 18.17 -4.49 9.78
CA LEU A 202 17.72 -5.83 10.07
C LEU A 202 18.84 -6.73 10.63
N GLN A 203 20.10 -6.45 10.29
CA GLN A 203 21.30 -7.15 10.80
C GLN A 203 22.01 -6.38 11.91
N VAL A 204 21.75 -5.08 12.05
CA VAL A 204 22.21 -4.28 13.20
C VAL A 204 21.81 -4.98 14.50
N MET A 205 22.80 -5.25 15.33
CA MET A 205 22.64 -5.75 16.69
C MET A 205 22.28 -4.58 17.61
N TYR A 206 21.41 -4.84 18.57
CA TYR A 206 20.96 -3.89 19.59
C TYR A 206 21.22 -4.49 20.97
N LYS A 207 21.48 -3.64 21.97
CA LYS A 207 21.41 -4.02 23.38
C LYS A 207 19.94 -4.23 23.74
N CYS A 208 19.62 -5.38 24.32
CA CYS A 208 18.30 -5.66 24.89
C CYS A 208 18.08 -4.79 26.14
N SER A 209 16.85 -4.34 26.36
CA SER A 209 16.47 -3.82 27.67
C SER A 209 16.29 -4.96 28.70
N PRO A 210 16.30 -4.68 30.02
CA PRO A 210 16.14 -5.71 31.05
C PRO A 210 14.84 -6.51 30.91
N GLU A 211 13.74 -5.86 30.51
CA GLU A 211 12.42 -6.49 30.32
C GLU A 211 12.43 -7.46 29.14
N LEU A 212 13.15 -7.14 28.06
CA LEU A 212 13.29 -8.02 26.89
C LEU A 212 14.19 -9.23 27.20
N ALA A 213 15.25 -9.04 27.97
CA ALA A 213 16.10 -10.13 28.44
C ALA A 213 15.33 -11.08 29.39
N ALA A 214 14.56 -10.51 30.33
CA ALA A 214 13.69 -11.28 31.22
C ALA A 214 12.55 -12.00 30.48
N PHE A 215 12.01 -11.41 29.40
CA PHE A 215 10.98 -12.06 28.59
C PHE A 215 11.47 -13.37 27.95
N PHE A 216 12.68 -13.39 27.39
CA PHE A 216 13.26 -14.62 26.83
C PHE A 216 13.85 -15.56 27.87
N ASN A 217 14.36 -15.04 28.99
CA ASN A 217 14.95 -15.81 30.09
C ASN A 217 16.08 -16.77 29.66
N ASP A 218 16.83 -16.39 28.62
CA ASP A 218 17.91 -17.18 28.00
C ASP A 218 19.28 -16.48 28.05
N GLY A 219 19.38 -15.36 28.77
CA GLY A 219 20.60 -14.57 28.87
C GLY A 219 20.91 -13.69 27.65
N THR A 220 19.97 -13.48 26.72
CA THR A 220 20.22 -12.65 25.52
C THR A 220 20.45 -11.17 25.85
N VAL A 221 21.72 -10.77 25.90
CA VAL A 221 22.15 -9.36 26.09
C VAL A 221 22.05 -8.54 24.80
N GLN A 222 22.24 -9.16 23.64
CA GLN A 222 22.21 -8.50 22.34
C GLN A 222 21.39 -9.27 21.31
N ILE A 223 20.62 -8.57 20.50
CA ILE A 223 19.79 -9.19 19.46
C ILE A 223 19.67 -8.29 18.22
N ASN A 224 19.63 -8.88 17.03
CA ASN A 224 19.25 -8.15 15.82
C ASN A 224 17.74 -8.22 15.59
N ARG A 225 17.22 -7.26 14.83
CA ARG A 225 15.78 -7.12 14.60
C ARG A 225 15.15 -8.33 13.90
N LYS A 226 15.88 -9.01 12.99
CA LYS A 226 15.41 -10.22 12.31
C LYS A 226 15.18 -11.34 13.33
N GLU A 227 16.17 -11.60 14.17
CA GLU A 227 16.15 -12.66 15.18
C GLU A 227 15.06 -12.43 16.22
N LEU A 228 14.98 -11.21 16.77
CA LEU A 228 13.90 -10.82 17.68
C LEU A 228 12.52 -11.09 17.10
N THR A 229 12.32 -10.73 15.83
CA THR A 229 11.05 -10.98 15.13
C THR A 229 10.77 -12.48 15.09
N THR A 230 11.73 -13.29 14.64
CA THR A 230 11.60 -14.75 14.55
C THR A 230 11.21 -15.37 15.90
N ARG A 231 11.87 -14.99 17.00
CA ARG A 231 11.61 -15.52 18.34
C ARG A 231 10.21 -15.18 18.85
N ILE A 232 9.76 -13.93 18.66
CA ILE A 232 8.39 -13.54 19.05
C ILE A 232 7.34 -14.26 18.19
N TRP A 233 7.59 -14.49 16.90
CA TRP A 233 6.71 -15.32 16.06
C TRP A 233 6.74 -16.82 16.41
N ALA A 234 7.83 -17.33 16.98
CA ALA A 234 7.88 -18.67 17.55
C ALA A 234 7.00 -18.75 18.81
N TYR A 235 7.15 -17.79 19.73
CA TYR A 235 6.32 -17.66 20.94
C TYR A 235 4.81 -17.64 20.61
N PHE A 236 4.38 -16.85 19.62
CA PHE A 236 2.98 -16.80 19.19
C PHE A 236 2.42 -18.16 18.73
N LYS A 237 3.27 -19.02 18.14
CA LYS A 237 2.86 -20.35 17.67
C LYS A 237 2.88 -21.36 18.80
N GLU A 238 3.93 -21.37 19.62
CA GLU A 238 4.10 -22.28 20.75
C GLU A 238 3.01 -22.10 21.81
N LYS A 239 2.63 -20.84 22.10
CA LYS A 239 1.56 -20.50 23.05
C LYS A 239 0.16 -20.43 22.43
N GLY A 240 0.00 -20.76 21.14
CA GLY A 240 -1.31 -20.75 20.47
C GLY A 240 -2.00 -19.38 20.43
N LEU A 241 -1.23 -18.29 20.46
CA LEU A 241 -1.76 -16.92 20.61
C LEU A 241 -2.28 -16.29 19.31
N LEU A 242 -2.06 -16.96 18.18
CA LEU A 242 -2.58 -16.53 16.88
C LEU A 242 -4.10 -16.73 16.85
N ASP A 243 -4.81 -15.70 16.45
CA ASP A 243 -6.26 -15.74 16.23
C ASP A 243 -6.60 -16.74 15.11
N ASP A 244 -7.37 -17.77 15.44
CA ASP A 244 -7.78 -18.85 14.52
C ASP A 244 -8.60 -18.31 13.34
N SER A 245 -9.50 -17.36 13.59
CA SER A 245 -10.33 -16.73 12.56
C SER A 245 -9.51 -15.82 11.64
N ASN A 246 -8.45 -15.21 12.18
CA ASN A 246 -7.59 -14.30 11.42
C ASN A 246 -6.16 -14.26 11.96
N ARG A 247 -5.32 -15.19 11.48
CA ARG A 247 -3.90 -15.36 11.84
C ARG A 247 -2.97 -14.16 11.60
N ARG A 248 -3.51 -13.01 11.20
CA ARG A 248 -2.82 -11.71 11.24
C ARG A 248 -2.88 -11.05 12.61
N TYR A 249 -3.81 -11.46 13.46
CA TYR A 249 -3.99 -10.97 14.82
C TYR A 249 -3.45 -11.98 15.83
N VAL A 250 -3.08 -11.45 16.99
CA VAL A 250 -2.57 -12.19 18.15
C VAL A 250 -3.32 -11.68 19.38
N PHE A 251 -3.69 -12.59 20.27
CA PHE A 251 -4.19 -12.27 21.61
C PHE A 251 -3.01 -12.27 22.59
N ALA A 252 -2.84 -11.20 23.37
CA ALA A 252 -1.76 -11.12 24.34
C ALA A 252 -2.05 -12.02 25.56
N ASP A 253 -1.20 -13.02 25.83
CA ASP A 253 -1.21 -13.71 27.13
C ASP A 253 -0.67 -12.80 28.24
N ALA A 254 -0.82 -13.17 29.50
CA ALA A 254 -0.41 -12.33 30.63
C ALA A 254 1.09 -11.94 30.55
N LYS A 255 1.96 -12.84 30.06
CA LYS A 255 3.40 -12.58 29.92
C LYS A 255 3.70 -11.59 28.80
N LEU A 256 3.12 -11.77 27.61
CA LEU A 256 3.29 -10.87 26.48
C LEU A 256 2.62 -9.51 26.76
N ALA A 257 1.45 -9.49 27.40
CA ALA A 257 0.74 -8.28 27.79
C ALA A 257 1.60 -7.41 28.72
N ALA A 258 2.13 -8.00 29.80
CA ALA A 258 3.03 -7.31 30.73
C ALA A 258 4.28 -6.76 30.02
N PHE A 259 4.90 -7.54 29.13
CA PHE A 259 6.09 -7.12 28.37
C PHE A 259 5.81 -6.01 27.34
N LEU A 260 4.67 -6.05 26.64
CA LEU A 260 4.33 -5.05 25.61
C LEU A 260 3.61 -3.79 26.16
N GLY A 261 3.30 -3.76 27.47
CA GLY A 261 2.51 -2.68 28.08
C GLY A 261 1.03 -2.69 27.65
N MET A 262 0.43 -3.88 27.59
CA MET A 262 -0.93 -4.14 27.13
C MET A 262 -1.74 -4.90 28.21
N GLN A 263 -3.05 -5.07 28.01
CA GLN A 263 -3.88 -5.91 28.89
C GLN A 263 -3.87 -7.37 28.42
N ALA A 264 -3.99 -8.30 29.37
CA ALA A 264 -4.12 -9.72 29.03
C ALA A 264 -5.45 -9.96 28.31
N GLY A 265 -5.41 -10.65 27.17
CA GLY A 265 -6.53 -10.81 26.24
C GLY A 265 -6.61 -9.75 25.14
N ASP A 266 -5.76 -8.72 25.13
CA ASP A 266 -5.77 -7.71 24.06
C ASP A 266 -5.45 -8.31 22.69
N ARG A 267 -6.33 -8.06 21.71
CA ARG A 267 -6.16 -8.48 20.32
C ARG A 267 -5.44 -7.40 19.51
N PHE A 268 -4.26 -7.69 18.99
CA PHE A 268 -3.48 -6.76 18.17
C PHE A 268 -2.98 -7.38 16.86
N LEU A 269 -2.64 -6.56 15.87
CA LEU A 269 -2.13 -7.04 14.59
C LEU A 269 -0.67 -7.51 14.76
N ALA A 270 -0.37 -8.78 14.52
CA ALA A 270 0.95 -9.38 14.71
C ALA A 270 2.08 -8.60 14.00
N PHE A 271 1.80 -8.02 12.83
CA PHE A 271 2.77 -7.21 12.07
C PHE A 271 3.10 -5.84 12.71
N THR A 272 2.30 -5.36 13.68
CA THR A 272 2.61 -4.12 14.43
C THR A 272 3.41 -4.36 15.70
N ILE A 273 3.73 -5.61 16.06
CA ILE A 273 4.57 -5.99 17.22
C ILE A 273 5.86 -5.15 17.31
N GLN A 274 6.43 -4.83 16.14
CA GLN A 274 7.62 -4.01 15.98
C GLN A 274 7.52 -2.57 16.55
N ARG A 275 6.31 -2.04 16.73
CA ARG A 275 6.07 -0.75 17.39
C ARG A 275 6.35 -0.85 18.89
N PHE A 276 5.93 -1.96 19.51
CA PHE A 276 6.05 -2.24 20.93
C PHE A 276 7.44 -2.79 21.29
N LEU A 277 8.11 -3.49 20.37
CA LEU A 277 9.48 -3.97 20.58
C LEU A 277 10.56 -2.88 20.47
N LYS A 278 10.29 -1.79 19.74
CA LYS A 278 11.29 -0.74 19.46
C LYS A 278 11.88 -0.06 20.72
N PRO A 279 11.11 0.28 21.77
CA PRO A 279 11.65 0.87 23.00
C PRO A 279 12.68 -0.02 23.71
N HIS A 280 12.59 -1.34 23.56
CA HIS A 280 13.47 -2.32 24.20
C HIS A 280 14.74 -2.64 23.40
N LEU A 281 15.03 -1.86 22.34
CA LEU A 281 16.19 -2.04 21.47
C LEU A 281 17.04 -0.77 21.48
N HIS A 282 18.10 -0.80 22.28
CA HIS A 282 19.05 0.30 22.37
C HIS A 282 20.21 0.10 21.38
N PRO A 283 20.75 1.16 20.76
CA PRO A 283 22.01 1.06 20.01
C PRO A 283 23.12 0.44 20.86
N LEU A 284 24.02 -0.30 20.21
CA LEU A 284 25.25 -0.79 20.85
C LEU A 284 26.18 0.36 21.25
#